data_AF-A0A8F4FTU5-F1
#
_entry.id   AF-A0A8F4FTU5-F1
#
_cell.length_a   1.000
_cell.length_b   1.000
_cell.length_c   1.000
_cell.angle_alpha   90.00
_cell.angle_beta   90.00
_cell.angle_gamma   90.00
#
_symmetry.space_group_name_H-M   'P 1'
#
loop_
_entity.id
_entity.type
_entity.pdbx_description
1 polymer ?
#
loop_
_entity_poly.entity_id
_entity_poly.type
_entity_poly.pdbx_seq_one_letter_code
_entity_poly.pdbx_strand_id
1 'polypeptide(L)'
;MRPPRFPTLFEALCNAVANQQLSLEVGLTLLNRLTDAHGTEAPGDHELSVFPTPEAVLAADPRDLRTMGFSSRKTEYLQGIAHAIATGAIDEASLEAADRTAATRGLMTLRGIGRWSAEYVLLRGLGRLDVFPGDDVGARNKLTHFMGLDHSPSYDEITGLLSPWDPYAGMLYFHLLLDGLADRDQLSIAAPPKPSSSPERRPVRTSLVEAVHNPASRINVPPPRVDPMPSSRTSAALGAVNSDVGQRHAVAPPAVARGWMYDPAEHWWALLVGAPPLFG
;
A
#
# COMPACT_ATOMS: atom_id res chain seq x y z
N MET A 1 8.19 9.87 0.49
CA MET A 1 7.99 8.45 0.11
C MET A 1 6.60 8.32 -0.48
N ARG A 2 6.42 7.53 -1.56
CA ARG A 2 5.08 7.14 -2.04
C ARG A 2 4.77 5.73 -1.51
N PRO A 3 3.70 5.53 -0.73
CA PRO A 3 3.31 4.21 -0.24
C PRO A 3 3.10 3.20 -1.36
N PRO A 4 3.74 2.02 -1.33
CA PRO A 4 3.43 0.95 -2.26
C PRO A 4 2.01 0.42 -1.98
N ARG A 5 1.20 0.35 -3.04
CA ARG A 5 -0.16 -0.21 -3.01
C ARG A 5 -0.25 -1.46 -3.86
N PHE A 6 -1.16 -2.35 -3.50
CA PHE A 6 -1.60 -3.40 -4.41
C PHE A 6 -2.42 -2.77 -5.55
N PRO A 7 -2.34 -3.31 -6.78
CA PRO A 7 -3.12 -2.82 -7.91
C PRO A 7 -4.64 -2.89 -7.73
N THR A 8 -5.14 -3.86 -6.96
CA THR A 8 -6.58 -4.06 -6.72
C THR A 8 -6.89 -4.38 -5.25
N LEU A 9 -8.13 -4.10 -4.83
CA LEU A 9 -8.65 -4.54 -3.54
C LEU A 9 -8.59 -6.08 -3.38
N PHE A 10 -8.89 -6.83 -4.43
CA PHE A 10 -8.89 -8.29 -4.41
C PHE A 10 -7.48 -8.85 -4.13
N GLU A 11 -6.48 -8.32 -4.82
CA GLU A 11 -5.08 -8.72 -4.62
C GLU A 11 -4.61 -8.38 -3.20
N ALA A 12 -4.99 -7.20 -2.67
CA ALA A 12 -4.68 -6.83 -1.28
C ALA A 12 -5.28 -7.81 -0.26
N LEU A 13 -6.54 -8.22 -0.46
CA LEU A 13 -7.22 -9.19 0.41
C LEU A 13 -6.60 -10.59 0.31
N CYS A 14 -6.30 -11.05 -0.90
CA CYS A 14 -5.61 -12.32 -1.12
C CYS A 14 -4.23 -12.32 -0.46
N ASN A 15 -3.48 -11.22 -0.60
CA ASN A 15 -2.19 -11.06 0.03
C ASN A 15 -2.29 -11.10 1.56
N ALA A 16 -3.26 -10.40 2.15
CA ALA A 16 -3.51 -10.44 3.58
C ALA A 16 -3.78 -11.88 4.07
N VAL A 17 -4.67 -12.62 3.40
CA VAL A 17 -5.00 -14.02 3.74
C VAL A 17 -3.79 -14.95 3.57
N ALA A 18 -3.05 -14.83 2.47
CA ALA A 18 -1.88 -15.67 2.20
C ALA A 18 -0.83 -15.52 3.32
N ASN A 19 -0.60 -14.30 3.81
CA ASN A 19 0.41 -13.98 4.81
C ASN A 19 -0.03 -14.20 6.28
N GLN A 20 -1.31 -14.52 6.54
CA GLN A 20 -1.74 -14.83 7.90
C GLN A 20 -0.98 -16.04 8.48
N GLN A 21 -0.38 -15.88 9.66
CA GLN A 21 0.29 -16.93 10.44
C GLN A 21 1.41 -17.68 9.69
N LEU A 22 1.92 -17.13 8.59
CA LEU A 22 3.00 -17.70 7.78
C LEU A 22 4.08 -16.66 7.58
N SER A 23 5.28 -17.09 7.20
CA SER A 23 6.30 -16.17 6.74
C SER A 23 5.90 -15.56 5.39
N LEU A 24 6.43 -14.38 5.10
CA LEU A 24 6.22 -13.70 3.83
C LEU A 24 6.69 -14.53 2.61
N GLU A 25 7.78 -15.30 2.65
CA GLU A 25 8.18 -16.23 1.55
C GLU A 25 7.04 -17.15 1.20
N VAL A 26 6.46 -17.75 2.23
CA VAL A 26 5.46 -18.78 2.03
C VAL A 26 4.23 -18.10 1.46
N GLY A 27 3.84 -16.95 2.01
CA GLY A 27 2.78 -16.13 1.44
C GLY A 27 3.01 -15.77 -0.03
N LEU A 28 4.20 -15.26 -0.37
CA LEU A 28 4.59 -14.92 -1.75
C LEU A 28 4.61 -16.14 -2.66
N THR A 29 5.15 -17.26 -2.20
CA THR A 29 5.18 -18.53 -2.94
C THR A 29 3.76 -19.01 -3.25
N LEU A 30 2.85 -18.92 -2.28
CA LEU A 30 1.44 -19.27 -2.47
C LEU A 30 0.77 -18.34 -3.49
N LEU A 31 1.02 -17.04 -3.42
CA LEU A 31 0.47 -16.05 -4.36
C LEU A 31 1.05 -16.19 -5.77
N ASN A 32 2.33 -16.52 -5.90
CA ASN A 32 2.96 -16.79 -7.19
C ASN A 32 2.34 -18.03 -7.83
N ARG A 33 2.21 -19.14 -7.09
CA ARG A 33 1.52 -20.35 -7.58
C ARG A 33 0.08 -20.09 -7.99
N LEU A 34 -0.64 -19.27 -7.21
CA LEU A 34 -2.00 -18.83 -7.53
C LEU A 34 -2.02 -18.04 -8.85
N THR A 35 -1.07 -17.12 -9.02
CA THR A 35 -0.91 -16.31 -10.24
C THR A 35 -0.53 -17.16 -11.45
N ASP A 36 0.40 -18.10 -11.31
CA ASP A 36 0.82 -18.96 -12.40
C ASP A 36 -0.30 -19.90 -12.87
N ALA A 37 -1.16 -20.35 -11.95
CA ALA A 37 -2.22 -21.30 -12.25
C ALA A 37 -3.53 -20.65 -12.73
N HIS A 38 -3.87 -19.47 -12.22
CA HIS A 38 -5.17 -18.83 -12.45
C HIS A 38 -5.07 -17.40 -13.00
N GLY A 39 -3.87 -16.84 -13.12
CA GLY A 39 -3.61 -15.56 -13.75
C GLY A 39 -3.76 -15.62 -15.28
N THR A 40 -3.55 -14.46 -15.90
CA THR A 40 -3.57 -14.31 -17.36
C THR A 40 -2.26 -13.70 -17.85
N GLU A 41 -1.85 -13.97 -19.08
CA GLU A 41 -0.63 -13.37 -19.65
C GLU A 41 -0.63 -11.84 -19.54
N ALA A 42 0.52 -11.29 -19.16
CA ALA A 42 0.71 -9.86 -19.06
C ALA A 42 0.74 -9.22 -20.47
N PRO A 43 0.08 -8.06 -20.66
CA PRO A 43 0.16 -7.36 -21.94
C PRO A 43 1.60 -6.98 -22.29
N GLY A 44 2.11 -7.51 -23.41
CA GLY A 44 3.43 -7.16 -23.93
C GLY A 44 4.60 -7.97 -23.36
N ASP A 45 4.34 -8.93 -22.47
CA ASP A 45 5.34 -9.87 -21.97
C ASP A 45 4.69 -11.23 -21.67
N HIS A 46 4.94 -12.22 -22.54
CA HIS A 46 4.36 -13.56 -22.43
C HIS A 46 5.02 -14.42 -21.33
N GLU A 47 6.10 -13.94 -20.71
CA GLU A 47 6.77 -14.64 -19.60
C GLU A 47 6.21 -14.22 -18.23
N LEU A 48 5.35 -13.21 -18.17
CA LEU A 48 4.73 -12.71 -16.94
C LEU A 48 3.24 -12.98 -16.91
N SER A 49 2.73 -13.33 -15.72
CA SER A 49 1.31 -13.50 -15.46
C SER A 49 0.78 -12.38 -14.56
N VAL A 50 -0.40 -11.85 -14.91
CA VAL A 50 -1.19 -10.91 -14.10
C VAL A 50 -1.94 -11.70 -13.03
N PHE A 51 -2.04 -11.13 -11.82
CA PHE A 51 -2.79 -11.71 -10.72
C PHE A 51 -4.23 -12.08 -11.13
N PRO A 52 -4.79 -13.23 -10.68
CA PRO A 52 -6.10 -13.68 -11.10
C PRO A 52 -7.21 -12.71 -10.71
N THR A 53 -8.27 -12.68 -11.53
CA THR A 53 -9.50 -11.96 -11.18
C THR A 53 -10.31 -12.71 -10.12
N PRO A 54 -11.24 -12.04 -9.41
CA PRO A 54 -12.18 -12.73 -8.51
C PRO A 54 -12.90 -13.89 -9.20
N GLU A 55 -13.35 -13.72 -10.44
CA GLU A 55 -14.07 -14.73 -11.21
C GLU A 55 -13.19 -15.95 -11.51
N ALA A 56 -11.92 -15.74 -11.84
CA ALA A 56 -10.97 -16.82 -12.09
C ALA A 56 -10.75 -17.68 -10.84
N VAL A 57 -10.59 -17.04 -9.66
CA VAL A 57 -10.44 -17.76 -8.38
C VAL A 57 -11.75 -18.47 -8.01
N LEU A 58 -12.91 -17.86 -8.25
CA LEU A 58 -14.22 -18.46 -7.96
C LEU A 58 -14.50 -19.69 -8.85
N ALA A 59 -13.99 -19.69 -10.08
CA ALA A 59 -14.11 -20.81 -11.01
C ALA A 59 -13.14 -21.97 -10.70
N ALA A 60 -12.09 -21.73 -9.92
CA ALA A 60 -11.11 -22.75 -9.55
C ALA A 60 -11.71 -23.83 -8.63
N ASP A 61 -11.33 -25.10 -8.81
CA ASP A 61 -11.70 -26.14 -7.85
C ASP A 61 -10.97 -25.87 -6.53
N PRO A 62 -11.67 -25.81 -5.37
CA PRO A 62 -11.03 -25.65 -4.07
C PRO A 62 -9.92 -26.68 -3.78
N ARG A 63 -9.96 -27.85 -4.41
CA ARG A 63 -8.89 -28.85 -4.34
C ARG A 63 -7.58 -28.34 -4.94
N ASP A 64 -7.63 -27.62 -6.05
CA ASP A 64 -6.44 -27.11 -6.73
C ASP A 64 -5.74 -26.06 -5.87
N LEU A 65 -6.52 -25.15 -5.26
CA LEU A 65 -6.01 -24.17 -4.29
C LEU A 65 -5.29 -24.87 -3.11
N ARG A 66 -5.80 -26.00 -2.63
CA ARG A 66 -5.11 -26.78 -1.59
C ARG A 66 -3.80 -27.40 -2.09
N THR A 67 -3.75 -27.89 -3.33
CA THR A 67 -2.51 -28.44 -3.91
C THR A 67 -1.41 -27.38 -4.05
N MET A 68 -1.78 -26.10 -4.20
CA MET A 68 -0.82 -24.98 -4.23
C MET A 68 -0.19 -24.69 -2.85
N GLY A 69 -0.79 -25.22 -1.78
CA GLY A 69 -0.32 -25.09 -0.40
C GLY A 69 -1.23 -24.22 0.49
N PHE A 70 -2.37 -23.74 -0.01
CA PHE A 70 -3.34 -23.07 0.86
C PHE A 70 -3.99 -24.08 1.81
N SER A 71 -4.17 -23.69 3.07
CA SER A 71 -4.94 -24.48 4.02
C SER A 71 -6.42 -24.46 3.65
N SER A 72 -7.19 -25.44 4.12
CA SER A 72 -8.64 -25.50 3.87
C SER A 72 -9.38 -24.22 4.29
N ARG A 73 -8.96 -23.57 5.39
CA ARG A 73 -9.52 -22.28 5.82
C ARG A 73 -9.15 -21.14 4.87
N LYS A 74 -7.89 -21.06 4.45
CA LYS A 74 -7.46 -20.02 3.50
C LYS A 74 -8.14 -20.19 2.14
N THR A 75 -8.30 -21.43 1.67
CA THR A 75 -9.10 -21.73 0.47
C THR A 75 -10.53 -21.21 0.62
N GLU A 76 -11.20 -21.48 1.74
CA GLU A 76 -12.55 -20.98 2.01
C GLU A 76 -12.59 -19.44 2.02
N TYR A 77 -11.61 -18.78 2.64
CA TYR A 77 -11.53 -17.32 2.69
C TYR A 77 -11.33 -16.72 1.31
N LEU A 78 -10.40 -17.25 0.51
CA LEU A 78 -10.16 -16.78 -0.86
C LEU A 78 -11.42 -16.91 -1.74
N GLN A 79 -12.10 -18.06 -1.66
CA GLN A 79 -13.35 -18.30 -2.37
C GLN A 79 -14.47 -17.33 -1.91
N GLY A 80 -14.60 -17.11 -0.60
CA GLY A 80 -15.57 -16.17 -0.05
C GLY A 80 -15.29 -14.71 -0.43
N ILE A 81 -14.02 -14.31 -0.44
CA ILE A 81 -13.58 -12.97 -0.87
C ILE A 81 -13.85 -12.79 -2.35
N ALA A 82 -13.46 -13.76 -3.18
CA ALA A 82 -13.71 -13.74 -4.62
C ALA A 82 -15.20 -13.59 -4.92
N HIS A 83 -16.05 -14.38 -4.24
CA HIS A 83 -17.50 -14.27 -4.37
C HIS A 83 -18.04 -12.89 -3.94
N ALA A 84 -17.60 -12.35 -2.80
CA ALA A 84 -18.07 -11.07 -2.30
C ALA A 84 -17.73 -9.90 -3.24
N ILE A 85 -16.54 -9.93 -3.87
CA ILE A 85 -16.15 -8.90 -4.84
C ILE A 85 -16.87 -9.08 -6.17
N ALA A 86 -16.93 -10.31 -6.70
CA ALA A 86 -17.59 -10.59 -7.99
C ALA A 86 -19.10 -10.26 -7.96
N THR A 87 -19.74 -10.36 -6.79
CA THR A 87 -21.16 -10.01 -6.60
C THR A 87 -21.40 -8.54 -6.23
N GLY A 88 -20.33 -7.77 -5.99
CA GLY A 88 -20.43 -6.40 -5.49
C GLY A 88 -20.90 -6.28 -4.04
N ALA A 89 -20.90 -7.38 -3.27
CA ALA A 89 -21.19 -7.33 -1.83
C ALA A 89 -20.11 -6.56 -1.06
N ILE A 90 -18.87 -6.59 -1.56
CA ILE A 90 -17.78 -5.70 -1.17
C ILE A 90 -17.21 -5.08 -2.44
N ASP A 91 -17.20 -3.75 -2.52
CA ASP A 91 -16.61 -3.01 -3.61
C ASP A 91 -15.71 -1.87 -3.11
N GLU A 92 -14.72 -1.50 -3.91
CA GLU A 92 -13.71 -0.51 -3.58
C GLU A 92 -14.32 0.89 -3.39
N ALA A 93 -15.27 1.30 -4.23
CA ALA A 93 -15.86 2.64 -4.18
C ALA A 93 -16.65 2.87 -2.88
N SER A 94 -17.41 1.88 -2.43
CA SER A 94 -18.14 1.94 -1.16
C SER A 94 -17.18 2.04 0.04
N LEU A 95 -16.06 1.31 0.02
CA LEU A 95 -15.06 1.36 1.09
C LEU A 95 -14.29 2.69 1.10
N GLU A 96 -14.02 3.28 -0.06
CA GLU A 96 -13.38 4.59 -0.18
C GLU A 96 -14.29 5.72 0.33
N ALA A 97 -15.60 5.64 0.06
CA ALA A 97 -16.58 6.61 0.52
C ALA A 97 -16.87 6.53 2.03
N ALA A 98 -16.62 5.38 2.65
CA ALA A 98 -16.87 5.14 4.06
C ALA A 98 -15.81 5.80 4.97
N ASP A 99 -16.20 6.15 6.19
CA ASP A 99 -15.22 6.52 7.23
C ASP A 99 -14.37 5.30 7.64
N ARG A 100 -13.26 5.56 8.35
CA ARG A 100 -12.31 4.54 8.80
C ARG A 100 -12.99 3.35 9.49
N THR A 101 -13.90 3.64 10.41
CA THR A 101 -14.58 2.64 11.24
C THR A 101 -15.57 1.83 10.42
N ALA A 102 -16.33 2.49 9.55
CA ALA A 102 -17.29 1.84 8.66
C ALA A 102 -16.58 0.96 7.62
N ALA A 103 -15.51 1.44 6.98
CA ALA A 103 -14.72 0.67 6.02
C ALA A 103 -14.07 -0.56 6.67
N THR A 104 -13.48 -0.40 7.87
CA THR A 104 -12.88 -1.50 8.64
C THR A 104 -13.92 -2.57 8.97
N ARG A 105 -15.10 -2.16 9.49
CA ARG A 105 -16.20 -3.09 9.79
C ARG A 105 -16.73 -3.79 8.54
N GLY A 106 -16.83 -3.07 7.41
CA GLY A 106 -17.25 -3.62 6.13
C GLY A 106 -16.34 -4.78 5.69
N LEU A 107 -15.03 -4.56 5.72
CA LEU A 107 -14.05 -5.61 5.42
C LEU A 107 -14.12 -6.78 6.39
N MET A 108 -14.32 -6.53 7.69
CA MET A 108 -14.44 -7.57 8.72
C MET A 108 -15.72 -8.43 8.60
N THR A 109 -16.65 -8.10 7.70
CA THR A 109 -17.77 -9.00 7.38
C THR A 109 -17.31 -10.23 6.59
N LEU A 110 -16.15 -10.15 5.93
CA LEU A 110 -15.55 -11.26 5.19
C LEU A 110 -14.99 -12.30 6.16
N ARG A 111 -15.35 -13.56 5.95
CA ARG A 111 -14.79 -14.68 6.73
C ARG A 111 -13.26 -14.71 6.58
N GLY A 112 -12.56 -14.80 7.71
CA GLY A 112 -11.11 -14.80 7.75
C GLY A 112 -10.44 -13.43 7.75
N ILE A 113 -11.20 -12.33 7.67
CA ILE A 113 -10.67 -10.97 7.76
C ILE A 113 -10.92 -10.41 9.16
N GLY A 114 -9.84 -10.35 9.95
CA GLY A 114 -9.83 -9.66 11.24
C GLY A 114 -9.45 -8.18 11.12
N ARG A 115 -9.44 -7.46 12.24
CA ARG A 115 -9.09 -6.03 12.30
C ARG A 115 -7.74 -5.73 11.63
N TRP A 116 -6.70 -6.47 11.99
CA TRP A 116 -5.38 -6.35 11.37
C TRP A 116 -5.44 -6.44 9.84
N SER A 117 -6.06 -7.48 9.28
CA SER A 117 -6.17 -7.65 7.83
C SER A 117 -7.00 -6.55 7.17
N ALA A 118 -8.08 -6.12 7.82
CA ALA A 118 -8.91 -5.03 7.32
C ALA A 118 -8.10 -3.72 7.25
N GLU A 119 -7.45 -3.32 8.34
CA GLU A 119 -6.63 -2.10 8.38
C GLU A 119 -5.44 -2.15 7.42
N TYR A 120 -4.79 -3.32 7.31
CA TYR A 120 -3.75 -3.58 6.34
C TYR A 120 -4.26 -3.35 4.91
N VAL A 121 -5.43 -3.88 4.56
CA VAL A 121 -6.04 -3.71 3.23
C VAL A 121 -6.47 -2.26 2.98
N LEU A 122 -6.99 -1.56 3.98
CA LEU A 122 -7.31 -0.13 3.84
C LEU A 122 -6.03 0.68 3.53
N LEU A 123 -4.92 0.39 4.23
CA LEU A 123 -3.66 1.09 4.03
C LEU A 123 -2.97 0.70 2.71
N ARG A 124 -2.78 -0.59 2.46
CA ARG A 124 -1.98 -1.15 1.35
C ARG A 124 -2.78 -1.42 0.08
N GLY A 125 -4.08 -1.63 0.18
CA GLY A 125 -4.98 -1.75 -0.98
C GLY A 125 -5.55 -0.40 -1.38
N LEU A 126 -6.26 0.26 -0.46
CA LEU A 126 -6.99 1.50 -0.74
C LEU A 126 -6.17 2.78 -0.54
N GLY A 127 -4.94 2.68 -0.03
CA GLY A 127 -4.08 3.85 0.16
C GLY A 127 -4.56 4.80 1.25
N ARG A 128 -5.35 4.32 2.22
CA ARG A 128 -5.86 5.13 3.33
C ARG A 128 -4.77 5.44 4.34
N LEU A 129 -4.13 6.59 4.16
CA LEU A 129 -3.01 7.04 4.99
C LEU A 129 -3.41 7.46 6.40
N ASP A 130 -4.70 7.54 6.68
CA ASP A 130 -5.20 7.79 8.02
C ASP A 130 -5.26 6.48 8.84
N VAL A 131 -5.09 5.31 8.21
CA VAL A 131 -5.14 4.01 8.89
C VAL A 131 -3.74 3.50 9.24
N PHE A 132 -3.53 3.19 10.52
CA PHE A 132 -2.36 2.46 11.00
C PHE A 132 -2.80 1.08 11.51
N PRO A 133 -2.29 -0.03 10.96
CA PRO A 133 -2.59 -1.40 11.43
C PRO A 133 -2.10 -1.64 12.87
N GLY A 134 -2.88 -1.25 13.88
CA GLY A 134 -2.46 -1.23 15.29
C GLY A 134 -2.25 -2.62 15.91
N ASP A 135 -2.92 -3.63 15.35
CA ASP A 135 -2.77 -5.04 15.75
C ASP A 135 -1.57 -5.73 15.09
N ASP A 136 -0.82 -5.03 14.24
CA ASP A 136 0.41 -5.56 13.66
C ASP A 136 1.51 -5.58 14.73
N VAL A 137 1.89 -6.77 15.18
CA VAL A 137 2.88 -6.93 16.25
C VAL A 137 4.22 -6.32 15.85
N GLY A 138 4.63 -6.46 14.58
CA GLY A 138 5.87 -5.89 14.08
C GLY A 138 5.84 -4.35 14.09
N ALA A 139 4.78 -3.77 13.54
CA ALA A 139 4.61 -2.31 13.51
C ALA A 139 4.44 -1.74 14.92
N ARG A 140 3.72 -2.42 15.81
CA ARG A 140 3.54 -2.01 17.21
C ARG A 140 4.85 -2.04 17.99
N ASN A 141 5.64 -3.10 17.85
CA ASN A 141 6.96 -3.18 18.51
C ASN A 141 7.89 -2.07 18.02
N LYS A 142 7.87 -1.79 16.71
CA LYS A 142 8.66 -0.70 16.12
C LYS A 142 8.17 0.67 16.56
N LEU A 143 6.85 0.87 16.63
CA LEU A 143 6.26 2.11 17.14
C LEU A 143 6.65 2.33 18.61
N THR A 144 6.62 1.27 19.43
CA THR A 144 7.06 1.29 20.83
C THR A 144 8.50 1.79 20.93
N HIS A 145 9.40 1.21 20.13
CA HIS A 145 10.80 1.61 20.10
C HIS A 145 10.99 3.05 19.59
N PHE A 146 10.36 3.40 18.48
CA PHE A 146 10.42 4.72 17.85
C PHE A 146 9.94 5.84 18.78
N MET A 147 8.90 5.58 19.56
CA MET A 147 8.34 6.53 20.53
C MET A 147 9.02 6.46 21.91
N GLY A 148 9.96 5.54 22.13
CA GLY A 148 10.65 5.35 23.41
C GLY A 148 9.71 4.96 24.55
N LEU A 149 8.70 4.11 24.29
CA LEU A 149 7.73 3.69 25.29
C LEU A 149 8.25 2.51 26.13
N ASP A 150 7.93 2.50 27.41
CA ASP A 150 8.34 1.45 28.35
C ASP A 150 7.51 0.16 28.23
N HIS A 151 6.37 0.21 27.54
CA HIS A 151 5.48 -0.93 27.29
C HIS A 151 4.93 -0.91 25.87
N SER A 152 4.56 -2.09 25.37
CA SER A 152 3.82 -2.20 24.11
C SER A 152 2.43 -1.59 24.27
N PRO A 153 2.07 -0.52 23.53
CA PRO A 153 0.79 0.15 23.69
C PRO A 153 -0.37 -0.74 23.21
N SER A 154 -1.50 -0.66 23.88
CA SER A 154 -2.77 -1.22 23.41
C SER A 154 -3.27 -0.52 22.14
N TYR A 155 -4.26 -1.11 21.47
CA TYR A 155 -4.84 -0.52 20.27
C TYR A 155 -5.41 0.90 20.51
N ASP A 156 -6.08 1.11 21.64
CA ASP A 156 -6.67 2.41 21.99
C ASP A 156 -5.58 3.43 22.31
N GLU A 157 -4.49 3.01 22.99
CA GLU A 157 -3.31 3.86 23.21
C GLU A 157 -2.65 4.24 21.89
N ILE A 158 -2.49 3.31 20.93
CA ILE A 158 -1.96 3.61 19.60
C ILE A 158 -2.80 4.68 18.92
N THR A 159 -4.13 4.57 18.99
CA THR A 159 -5.03 5.57 18.38
C THR A 159 -4.81 6.95 18.98
N GLY A 160 -4.69 7.07 20.30
CA GLY A 160 -4.39 8.33 20.98
C GLY A 160 -3.00 8.87 20.64
N LEU A 161 -1.98 8.01 20.68
CA LEU A 161 -0.58 8.33 20.39
C LEU A 161 -0.42 8.85 18.96
N LEU A 162 -1.15 8.29 18.00
CA LEU A 162 -1.01 8.62 16.59
C LEU A 162 -1.88 9.80 16.13
N SER A 163 -2.82 10.26 16.95
CA SER A 163 -3.72 11.39 16.63
C SER A 163 -3.02 12.68 16.17
N PRO A 164 -1.81 13.06 16.64
CA PRO A 164 -1.13 14.25 16.14
C PRO A 164 -0.72 14.16 14.66
N TRP A 165 -0.67 12.96 14.09
CA TRP A 165 -0.31 12.72 12.69
C TRP A 165 -1.52 12.49 11.78
N ASP A 166 -2.76 12.57 12.26
CA ASP A 166 -3.94 12.47 11.39
C ASP A 166 -3.94 13.59 10.33
N PRO A 167 -4.34 13.31 9.07
CA PRO A 167 -4.84 12.05 8.53
C PRO A 167 -3.74 11.18 7.87
N TYR A 168 -2.49 11.27 8.34
CA TYR A 168 -1.32 10.62 7.75
C TYR A 168 -0.63 9.61 8.66
N ALA A 169 -1.27 9.19 9.77
CA ALA A 169 -0.71 8.24 10.73
C ALA A 169 -0.24 6.91 10.08
N GLY A 170 -0.92 6.45 9.03
CA GLY A 170 -0.54 5.28 8.24
C GLY A 170 0.79 5.40 7.51
N MET A 171 1.29 6.62 7.26
CA MET A 171 2.64 6.82 6.72
C MET A 171 3.70 6.27 7.68
N LEU A 172 3.47 6.36 9.00
CA LEU A 172 4.40 5.83 10.00
C LEU A 172 4.60 4.33 9.84
N TYR A 173 3.55 3.59 9.47
CA TYR A 173 3.67 2.15 9.21
C TYR A 173 4.73 1.85 8.14
N PHE A 174 4.74 2.61 7.04
CA PHE A 174 5.73 2.46 5.98
C PHE A 174 7.13 2.90 6.40
N HIS A 175 7.24 3.98 7.19
CA HIS A 175 8.51 4.43 7.73
C HIS A 175 9.13 3.38 8.66
N LEU A 176 8.35 2.85 9.60
CA LEU A 176 8.79 1.80 10.53
C LEU A 176 9.17 0.51 9.80
N LEU A 177 8.43 0.17 8.73
CA LEU A 177 8.75 -0.97 7.87
C LEU A 177 10.11 -0.77 7.16
N LEU A 178 10.33 0.38 6.52
CA LEU A 178 11.59 0.68 5.83
C LEU A 178 12.78 0.76 6.78
N ASP A 179 12.60 1.41 7.93
CA ASP A 179 13.61 1.51 8.99
C ASP A 179 14.06 0.10 9.42
N GLY A 180 13.11 -0.82 9.58
CA GLY A 180 13.42 -2.22 9.86
C GLY A 180 14.17 -2.98 8.78
N LEU A 181 14.05 -2.57 7.53
CA LEU A 181 14.79 -3.17 6.41
C LEU A 181 16.18 -2.54 6.27
N ALA A 182 16.30 -1.25 6.55
CA ALA A 182 17.58 -0.54 6.57
C ALA A 182 18.48 -1.04 7.70
N ASP A 183 17.94 -1.24 8.91
CA ASP A 183 18.66 -1.80 10.07
C ASP A 183 19.26 -3.20 9.82
N ARG A 184 18.78 -3.88 8.78
CA ARG A 184 19.15 -5.26 8.45
C ARG A 184 19.95 -5.36 7.15
N ASP A 185 20.44 -4.23 6.63
CA ASP A 185 21.17 -4.12 5.35
C ASP A 185 20.41 -4.68 4.13
N GLN A 186 19.09 -4.90 4.25
CA GLN A 186 18.22 -5.41 3.18
C GLN A 186 17.67 -4.29 2.28
N LEU A 187 17.93 -3.04 2.66
CA LEU A 187 17.57 -1.86 1.88
C LEU A 187 18.69 -0.83 1.96
N SER A 188 19.43 -0.67 0.87
CA SER A 188 20.34 0.46 0.68
C SER A 188 19.52 1.70 0.36
N ILE A 189 19.21 2.52 1.37
CA ILE A 189 18.67 3.87 1.13
C ILE A 189 19.80 4.71 0.55
N ALA A 190 19.78 4.92 -0.77
CA ALA A 190 20.71 5.86 -1.40
C ALA A 190 20.61 7.21 -0.69
N ALA A 191 21.75 7.73 -0.21
CA ALA A 191 21.81 9.07 0.37
C ALA A 191 21.12 10.05 -0.60
N PRO A 192 20.32 11.00 -0.09
CA PRO A 192 19.67 11.98 -0.96
C PRO A 192 20.74 12.60 -1.86
N PRO A 193 20.46 12.76 -3.18
CA PRO A 193 21.46 13.28 -4.10
C PRO A 193 22.00 14.59 -3.52
N LYS A 194 23.33 14.68 -3.38
CA LYS A 194 23.97 15.91 -2.90
C LYS A 194 23.38 17.06 -3.71
N PRO A 195 22.88 18.14 -3.07
CA PRO A 195 22.33 19.27 -3.81
C PRO A 195 23.38 19.72 -4.81
N SER A 196 23.04 19.71 -6.10
CA SER A 196 23.99 20.01 -7.16
C SER A 196 24.58 21.40 -6.90
N SER A 197 25.90 21.46 -6.75
CA SER A 197 26.63 22.71 -6.65
C SER A 197 26.65 23.39 -8.02
N SER A 198 25.72 24.33 -8.29
CA SER A 198 25.83 25.51 -9.19
C SER A 198 24.45 26.15 -9.47
N PRO A 199 24.36 27.43 -9.91
CA PRO A 199 24.49 28.63 -9.08
C PRO A 199 23.16 29.43 -9.01
N GLU A 200 23.13 30.41 -8.10
CA GLU A 200 22.07 31.41 -7.88
C GLU A 200 20.66 30.91 -7.52
N ARG A 201 20.45 30.71 -6.20
CA ARG A 201 19.11 30.82 -5.62
C ARG A 201 18.68 32.28 -5.66
N ARG A 202 17.69 32.59 -6.51
CA ARG A 202 16.87 33.80 -6.40
C ARG A 202 16.28 33.84 -4.98
N PRO A 203 16.37 34.96 -4.23
CA PRO A 203 16.06 34.96 -2.81
C PRO A 203 14.56 34.74 -2.61
N VAL A 204 14.19 33.53 -2.19
CA VAL A 204 12.88 33.29 -1.59
C VAL A 204 12.97 33.85 -0.18
N ARG A 205 12.12 34.84 0.13
CA ARG A 205 12.06 35.48 1.46
C ARG A 205 11.93 34.40 2.54
N THR A 206 12.99 34.26 3.34
CA THR A 206 13.06 33.43 4.54
C THR A 206 12.09 33.97 5.59
N SER A 207 11.03 33.21 5.92
CA SER A 207 10.16 33.52 7.06
C SER A 207 9.24 32.35 7.44
N LEU A 208 9.77 31.12 7.59
CA LEU A 208 8.96 30.02 8.14
C LEU A 208 9.69 29.15 9.18
N VAL A 209 11.00 29.30 9.36
CA VAL A 209 11.76 28.47 10.32
C VAL A 209 11.95 29.17 11.68
N GLU A 210 11.83 30.51 11.75
CA GLU A 210 11.99 31.24 13.03
C GLU A 210 10.69 31.36 13.86
N ALA A 211 9.53 30.97 13.32
CA ALA A 211 8.24 31.13 14.02
C ALA A 211 7.93 30.03 15.05
N VAL A 212 8.72 28.93 15.08
CA VAL A 212 8.45 27.79 15.98
C VAL A 212 9.01 28.00 17.40
N HIS A 213 9.87 29.01 17.62
CA HIS A 213 10.58 29.18 18.89
C HIS A 213 10.26 30.48 19.67
N ASN A 214 9.19 31.21 19.34
CA ASN A 214 8.82 32.41 20.10
C ASN A 214 7.37 32.37 20.61
N PRO A 215 7.14 32.21 21.94
CA PRO A 215 5.79 32.16 22.51
C PRO A 215 5.04 33.51 22.54
N ALA A 216 5.58 34.59 21.96
CA ALA A 216 4.94 35.91 21.95
C ALA A 216 4.39 36.40 20.59
N SER A 217 4.47 35.62 19.51
CA SER A 217 4.00 36.07 18.18
C SER A 217 2.71 35.37 17.74
N ARG A 218 1.54 35.94 18.09
CA ARG A 218 0.28 35.63 17.39
C ARG A 218 0.34 36.25 16.00
N ILE A 219 0.65 35.45 14.97
CA ILE A 219 0.48 35.87 13.57
C ILE A 219 -0.99 35.60 13.18
N ASN A 220 -1.75 36.68 13.01
CA ASN A 220 -3.10 36.63 12.47
C ASN A 220 -3.00 36.44 10.94
N VAL A 221 -3.31 35.25 10.44
CA VAL A 221 -3.33 34.94 9.00
C VAL A 221 -4.77 35.12 8.49
N PRO A 222 -5.06 36.06 7.58
CA PRO A 222 -6.39 36.20 7.01
C PRO A 222 -6.70 35.03 6.07
N PRO A 223 -7.98 34.62 5.94
CA PRO A 223 -8.35 33.50 5.09
C PRO A 223 -8.06 33.79 3.60
N PRO A 224 -7.73 32.75 2.80
CA PRO A 224 -7.41 32.91 1.39
C PRO A 224 -8.63 33.40 0.61
N ARG A 225 -8.41 34.32 -0.34
CA ARG A 225 -9.43 34.80 -1.29
C ARG A 225 -9.83 33.65 -2.21
N VAL A 226 -11.12 33.36 -2.27
CA VAL A 226 -11.72 32.45 -3.24
C VAL A 226 -12.11 33.27 -4.47
N ASP A 227 -11.46 33.04 -5.59
CA ASP A 227 -11.91 33.59 -6.88
C ASP A 227 -13.12 32.76 -7.38
N PRO A 228 -14.22 33.40 -7.84
CA PRO A 228 -15.39 32.68 -8.29
C PRO A 228 -15.16 31.96 -9.62
N MET A 229 -15.62 30.71 -9.70
CA MET A 229 -15.68 29.88 -10.91
C MET A 229 -16.47 30.58 -12.04
N PRO A 230 -15.97 30.60 -13.29
CA PRO A 230 -16.76 31.11 -14.42
C PRO A 230 -17.88 30.13 -14.81
N SER A 231 -19.07 30.70 -15.02
CA SER A 231 -20.30 29.99 -15.36
C SER A 231 -20.32 29.47 -16.80
N SER A 232 -20.88 28.27 -16.96
CA SER A 232 -21.11 27.58 -18.23
C SER A 232 -22.11 28.35 -19.11
N ARG A 233 -21.72 28.64 -20.36
CA ARG A 233 -22.64 28.86 -21.48
C ARG A 233 -22.16 28.15 -22.75
N THR A 234 -23.16 27.73 -23.49
CA THR A 234 -23.24 26.72 -24.55
C THR A 234 -22.78 27.23 -25.93
N SER A 235 -22.42 26.26 -26.80
CA SER A 235 -22.75 26.19 -28.25
C SER A 235 -21.64 26.41 -29.29
N ALA A 236 -21.35 25.30 -29.99
CA ALA A 236 -21.17 25.10 -31.45
C ALA A 236 -20.22 26.01 -32.28
N ALA A 237 -19.20 25.39 -32.89
CA ALA A 237 -19.11 25.08 -34.33
C ALA A 237 -17.72 25.28 -34.97
N LEU A 238 -17.37 24.31 -35.84
CA LEU A 238 -16.58 24.41 -37.09
C LEU A 238 -15.05 24.58 -37.03
N GLY A 239 -14.37 23.74 -37.81
CA GLY A 239 -13.19 24.15 -38.60
C GLY A 239 -11.99 23.22 -38.54
N ALA A 240 -11.91 22.29 -39.49
CA ALA A 240 -10.74 21.45 -39.77
C ALA A 240 -9.51 22.24 -40.24
N VAL A 241 -8.29 21.85 -39.84
CA VAL A 241 -7.05 22.03 -40.64
C VAL A 241 -6.02 20.92 -40.30
N ASN A 242 -5.78 20.07 -41.31
CA ASN A 242 -4.54 19.42 -41.78
C ASN A 242 -3.49 18.84 -40.82
N SER A 243 -3.35 17.51 -40.96
CA SER A 243 -2.15 16.79 -41.42
C SER A 243 -0.80 17.51 -41.37
N ASP A 244 0.11 17.01 -40.52
CA ASP A 244 1.51 16.92 -40.89
C ASP A 244 2.17 15.67 -40.27
N VAL A 245 2.71 14.83 -41.15
CA VAL A 245 3.47 13.62 -40.85
C VAL A 245 4.92 14.06 -40.71
N GLY A 246 5.37 14.22 -39.46
CA GLY A 246 6.76 14.53 -39.14
C GLY A 246 7.46 13.33 -38.52
N GLN A 247 8.29 12.65 -39.32
CA GLN A 247 9.25 11.63 -38.88
C GLN A 247 10.03 12.11 -37.65
N ARG A 248 10.07 11.29 -36.59
CA ARG A 248 11.04 11.43 -35.50
C ARG A 248 11.76 10.10 -35.29
N HIS A 249 13.08 10.21 -35.29
CA HIS A 249 14.07 9.16 -35.13
C HIS A 249 13.77 8.25 -33.93
N ALA A 250 13.80 6.93 -34.17
CA ALA A 250 13.79 5.91 -33.14
C ALA A 250 15.08 6.01 -32.31
N VAL A 251 14.93 6.35 -31.02
CA VAL A 251 15.97 6.18 -30.01
C VAL A 251 15.71 4.83 -29.35
N ALA A 252 16.66 3.90 -29.48
CA ALA A 252 16.60 2.61 -28.81
C ALA A 252 16.59 2.80 -27.28
N PRO A 253 15.70 2.14 -26.52
CA PRO A 253 15.79 2.14 -25.07
C PRO A 253 17.03 1.36 -24.61
N PRO A 254 17.70 1.79 -23.51
CA PRO A 254 18.87 1.08 -22.98
C PRO A 254 18.45 -0.28 -22.42
N ALA A 255 19.35 -1.26 -22.57
CA ALA A 255 19.19 -2.62 -22.06
C ALA A 255 18.83 -2.61 -20.56
N VAL A 256 17.64 -3.12 -20.24
CA VAL A 256 17.23 -3.34 -18.85
C VAL A 256 17.92 -4.61 -18.34
N ALA A 257 18.52 -4.45 -17.16
CA ALA A 257 19.29 -5.46 -16.47
C ALA A 257 18.51 -6.76 -16.28
N ARG A 258 19.20 -7.87 -16.52
CA ARG A 258 18.77 -9.23 -16.17
C ARG A 258 18.48 -9.33 -14.68
N GLY A 259 17.42 -10.06 -14.33
CA GLY A 259 17.40 -10.87 -13.11
C GLY A 259 16.44 -10.43 -12.02
N TRP A 260 15.27 -11.07 -11.97
CA TRP A 260 14.65 -11.45 -10.70
C TRP A 260 14.81 -12.96 -10.56
N MET A 261 16.03 -13.40 -10.28
CA MET A 261 16.30 -14.76 -9.83
C MET A 261 16.36 -14.70 -8.30
N TYR A 262 15.38 -15.33 -7.66
CA TYR A 262 15.24 -15.37 -6.21
C TYR A 262 16.38 -16.20 -5.58
N ASP A 263 17.12 -15.61 -4.65
CA ASP A 263 18.11 -16.30 -3.81
C ASP A 263 17.47 -16.67 -2.46
N PRO A 264 17.29 -17.96 -2.15
CA PRO A 264 16.66 -18.42 -0.90
C PRO A 264 17.54 -18.25 0.36
N ALA A 265 18.73 -17.64 0.28
CA ALA A 265 19.65 -17.50 1.41
C ALA A 265 19.42 -16.25 2.30
N GLU A 266 18.50 -15.33 1.96
CA GLU A 266 18.33 -14.08 2.73
C GLU A 266 17.18 -14.13 3.74
N HIS A 267 17.48 -13.91 5.02
CA HIS A 267 16.59 -14.09 6.16
C HIS A 267 15.69 -12.86 6.47
N TRP A 268 14.72 -12.57 5.60
CA TRP A 268 13.74 -11.45 5.74
C TRP A 268 12.57 -11.75 6.72
N TRP A 269 12.54 -12.91 7.38
CA TRP A 269 11.34 -13.49 8.02
C TRP A 269 10.99 -13.01 9.44
N ALA A 270 11.92 -12.44 10.21
CA ALA A 270 11.65 -11.99 11.58
C ALA A 270 10.98 -10.59 11.68
N LEU A 271 10.39 -10.07 10.59
CA LEU A 271 9.89 -8.69 10.49
C LEU A 271 8.36 -8.52 10.53
N LEU A 272 7.57 -9.54 10.16
CA LEU A 272 6.12 -9.38 9.93
C LEU A 272 5.24 -10.25 10.83
N VAL A 273 5.80 -11.26 11.49
CA VAL A 273 5.03 -12.17 12.34
C VAL A 273 5.73 -12.25 13.67
N GLY A 274 5.28 -11.44 14.64
CA GLY A 274 5.50 -11.76 16.05
C GLY A 274 4.70 -12.99 16.45
N ALA A 275 4.90 -14.12 15.76
CA ALA A 275 4.34 -15.40 16.15
C ALA A 275 5.14 -15.88 17.38
N PRO A 276 4.50 -16.16 18.52
CA PRO A 276 5.17 -16.88 19.59
C PRO A 276 5.63 -18.25 19.06
N PRO A 277 6.73 -18.81 19.57
CA PRO A 277 7.14 -20.16 19.20
C PRO A 277 6.00 -21.11 19.57
N LEU A 278 5.36 -21.71 18.56
CA LEU A 278 4.53 -22.88 18.77
C LEU A 278 5.46 -24.09 18.69
N PHE A 279 5.43 -24.87 19.77
CA PHE A 279 6.16 -26.11 20.07
C PHE A 279 7.53 -25.94 20.78
N GLY A 280 7.49 -26.19 22.09
CA GLY A 280 8.49 -27.00 22.78
C GLY A 280 8.06 -28.47 22.82
#